data_AF-A0A3D4SWQ3-F1
#
_entry.id   AF-A0A3D4SWQ3-F1
#
_cell.length_a   1.000
_cell.length_b   1.000
_cell.length_c   1.000
_cell.angle_alpha   90.00
_cell.angle_beta   90.00
_cell.angle_gamma   90.00
#
_symmetry.space_group_name_H-M   'P 1'
#
loop_
_entity.id
_entity.type
_entity.pdbx_description
1 polymer ?
#
loop_
_entity_poly.entity_id
_entity_poly.type
_entity_poly.pdbx_seq_one_letter_code
_entity_poly.pdbx_strand_id
1 'polypeptide(L)'
;MTTTTDTGTTGTTGVTGLQVGSVTDLTAAVDALGAAVDTILAQGEHTWQRIGTDEREQLYRRIEQTRRKLSAVDAAVVTGFQADLVMPCGPRAPRWLVDRFGLTHREARTRVGAAARLSTTDTTNPALVCDAHLPALTAAVHAGVLDAEPVARLDR
;
A
#
# COMPACT_ATOMS: atom_id res chain seq x y z
N MET A 1 -9.34 28.35 -54.93
CA MET A 1 -10.60 27.83 -54.35
C MET A 1 -10.33 26.41 -53.91
N THR A 2 -10.03 26.22 -52.63
CA THR A 2 -9.73 24.91 -52.03
C THR A 2 -10.98 24.40 -51.35
N THR A 3 -11.53 23.30 -51.86
CA THR A 3 -12.60 22.52 -51.22
C THR A 3 -12.01 21.31 -50.50
N THR A 4 -12.41 21.21 -49.24
CA THR A 4 -12.25 20.15 -48.23
C THR A 4 -12.69 18.76 -48.72
N THR A 5 -11.96 17.71 -48.30
CA THR A 5 -12.57 16.48 -47.74
C THR A 5 -11.64 15.83 -46.71
N ASP A 6 -12.18 15.70 -45.51
CA ASP A 6 -11.73 14.98 -44.33
C ASP A 6 -11.92 13.47 -44.50
N THR A 7 -10.96 12.62 -44.09
CA THR A 7 -11.26 11.27 -43.56
C THR A 7 -10.09 10.70 -42.76
N GLY A 8 -10.30 10.54 -41.45
CA GLY A 8 -9.99 9.30 -40.75
C GLY A 8 -8.57 9.13 -40.19
N THR A 9 -8.43 9.29 -38.87
CA THR A 9 -7.45 8.49 -38.12
C THR A 9 -8.11 7.99 -36.84
N THR A 10 -8.52 6.72 -36.96
CA THR A 10 -8.68 5.68 -35.95
C THR A 10 -8.20 6.01 -34.54
N GLY A 11 -9.16 6.14 -33.62
CA GLY A 11 -8.93 5.86 -32.21
C GLY A 11 -8.48 4.41 -32.07
N THR A 12 -7.27 4.21 -31.58
CA THR A 12 -6.80 2.90 -31.12
C THR A 12 -6.73 2.95 -29.61
N THR A 13 -7.68 2.22 -29.04
CA THR A 13 -7.80 1.79 -27.65
C THR A 13 -6.42 1.62 -27.02
N GLY A 14 -6.09 2.52 -26.09
CA GLY A 14 -4.94 2.34 -25.23
C GLY A 14 -5.12 1.04 -24.48
N VAL A 15 -4.31 0.04 -24.83
CA VAL A 15 -3.98 -1.05 -23.92
C VAL A 15 -3.43 -0.34 -22.70
N THR A 16 -4.20 -0.31 -21.60
CA THR A 16 -3.71 -0.01 -20.27
C THR A 16 -2.76 -1.15 -19.87
N GLY A 17 -1.61 -1.18 -20.53
CA GLY A 17 -0.43 -1.79 -19.95
C GLY A 17 -0.27 -1.11 -18.61
N LEU A 18 -0.28 -1.92 -17.54
CA LEU A 18 0.10 -1.48 -16.21
C LEU A 18 1.29 -0.54 -16.36
N GLN A 19 1.08 0.76 -16.10
CA GLN A 19 2.18 1.71 -16.10
C GLN A 19 3.19 1.12 -15.15
N VAL A 20 4.36 0.72 -15.67
CA VAL A 20 5.54 0.47 -14.86
C VAL A 20 5.75 1.78 -14.12
N GLY A 21 5.28 1.84 -12.87
CA GLY A 21 5.32 3.05 -12.07
C GLY A 21 6.75 3.53 -12.07
N SER A 22 6.96 4.76 -12.53
CA SER A 22 8.31 5.33 -12.53
C SER A 22 8.81 5.29 -11.09
N VAL A 23 10.01 4.78 -10.87
CA VAL A 23 10.66 4.82 -9.55
C VAL A 23 10.69 6.27 -9.02
N THR A 24 10.80 7.25 -9.94
CA THR A 24 10.68 8.67 -9.64
C THR A 24 9.30 9.04 -9.08
N ASP A 25 8.22 8.55 -9.68
CA ASP A 25 6.86 8.85 -9.21
C ASP A 25 6.59 8.23 -7.83
N LEU A 26 7.08 7.00 -7.61
CA LEU A 26 6.99 6.34 -6.30
C LEU A 26 7.79 7.10 -5.24
N THR A 27 9.02 7.52 -5.56
CA THR A 27 9.88 8.29 -4.64
C THR A 27 9.21 9.62 -4.28
N ALA A 28 8.73 10.36 -5.29
CA ALA A 28 8.03 11.62 -5.07
C ALA A 28 6.75 11.45 -4.23
N ALA A 29 6.02 10.34 -4.38
CA ALA A 29 4.84 10.05 -3.57
C ALA A 29 5.20 9.77 -2.09
N VAL A 30 6.30 9.07 -1.81
CA VAL A 30 6.80 8.84 -0.45
C VAL A 30 7.26 10.16 0.19
N ASP A 31 7.98 11.00 -0.55
CA ASP A 31 8.39 12.32 -0.08
C ASP A 31 7.19 13.22 0.22
N ALA A 32 6.18 13.21 -0.64
CA ALA A 32 4.94 13.96 -0.43
C ALA A 32 4.16 13.48 0.80
N LEU A 33 4.16 12.17 1.09
CA LEU A 33 3.58 11.62 2.32
C LEU A 33 4.30 12.17 3.55
N GLY A 34 5.64 12.20 3.54
CA GLY A 34 6.45 12.77 4.61
C GLY A 34 6.13 14.25 4.85
N ALA A 35 6.17 15.06 3.79
CA ALA A 35 5.87 16.50 3.86
C ALA A 35 4.44 16.79 4.36
N ALA A 36 3.46 15.96 3.98
CA ALA A 36 2.10 16.08 4.48
C ALA A 36 2.01 15.80 5.99
N VAL A 37 2.73 14.78 6.49
CA VAL A 37 2.82 14.47 7.92
C VAL A 37 3.50 15.62 8.68
N ASP A 38 4.60 16.15 8.18
CA ASP A 38 5.30 17.28 8.79
C ASP A 38 4.40 18.51 8.88
N THR A 39 3.61 18.78 7.83
CA THR A 39 2.63 19.87 7.83
C THR A 39 1.56 19.68 8.90
N ILE A 40 1.07 18.45 9.10
CA ILE A 40 0.09 18.11 10.14
C ILE A 40 0.71 18.28 11.54
N LEU A 41 1.94 17.81 11.75
CA LEU A 41 2.66 17.97 13.01
C LEU A 41 2.88 19.45 13.35
N ALA A 42 3.24 20.27 12.36
CA ALA A 42 3.45 21.71 12.52
C ALA A 42 2.20 22.48 12.97
N GLN A 43 0.99 21.95 12.74
CA GLN A 43 -0.24 22.59 13.23
C GLN A 43 -0.32 22.60 14.76
N GLY A 44 0.29 21.61 15.43
CA GLY A 44 0.30 21.47 16.88
C GLY A 44 -1.08 21.27 17.52
N GLU A 45 -1.10 20.97 18.82
CA GLU A 45 -2.33 20.67 19.58
C GLU A 45 -3.34 21.82 19.57
N HIS A 46 -2.86 23.07 19.58
CA HIS A 46 -3.71 24.25 19.60
C HIS A 46 -4.63 24.34 18.36
N THR A 47 -4.16 23.95 17.18
CA THR A 47 -5.00 23.96 15.98
C THR A 47 -6.11 22.93 16.08
N TRP A 48 -5.79 21.73 16.58
CA TRP A 48 -6.79 20.69 16.85
C TRP A 48 -7.82 21.12 17.90
N GLN A 49 -7.41 21.89 18.91
CA GLN A 49 -8.31 22.42 19.94
C GLN A 49 -9.28 23.48 19.41
N ARG A 50 -8.89 24.22 18.35
CA ARG A 50 -9.69 25.30 17.75
C ARG A 50 -10.77 24.83 16.79
N ILE A 51 -10.61 23.64 16.22
CA ILE A 51 -11.66 23.02 15.39
C ILE A 51 -12.73 22.36 16.25
N GLY A 52 -13.96 22.33 15.74
CA GLY A 52 -15.09 21.69 16.41
C GLY A 52 -14.91 20.17 16.56
N THR A 53 -15.60 19.57 17.52
CA THR A 53 -15.47 18.13 17.82
C THR A 53 -15.75 17.25 16.59
N ASP A 54 -16.84 17.50 15.86
CA ASP A 54 -17.21 16.70 14.69
C ASP A 54 -16.17 16.78 13.57
N GLU A 55 -15.60 17.96 13.35
CA GLU A 55 -14.55 18.18 12.35
C GLU A 55 -13.24 17.49 12.77
N ARG A 56 -12.89 17.58 14.05
CA ARG A 56 -11.74 16.86 14.64
C ARG A 56 -11.87 15.35 14.44
N GLU A 57 -13.05 14.80 14.71
CA GLU A 57 -13.32 13.38 14.48
C GLU A 57 -13.21 12.99 13.02
N GLN A 58 -13.76 13.80 12.10
CA GLN A 58 -13.69 13.54 10.66
C GLN A 58 -12.24 13.55 10.16
N LEU A 59 -11.44 14.52 10.58
CA LEU A 59 -10.01 14.58 10.24
C LEU A 59 -9.24 13.39 10.82
N TYR A 60 -9.52 13.01 12.06
CA TYR A 60 -8.88 11.85 12.67
C TYR A 60 -9.27 10.54 11.96
N ARG A 61 -10.52 10.37 11.54
CA ARG A 61 -10.95 9.23 10.70
C ARG A 61 -10.17 9.18 9.38
N ARG A 62 -9.89 10.31 8.74
CA ARG A 62 -9.08 10.37 7.51
C ARG A 62 -7.62 9.98 7.78
N ILE A 63 -7.04 10.37 8.90
CA ILE A 63 -5.71 9.93 9.32
C ILE A 63 -5.68 8.41 9.50
N GLU A 64 -6.65 7.85 10.20
CA GLU A 64 -6.76 6.40 10.43
C GLU A 64 -6.97 5.62 9.12
N GLN A 65 -7.81 6.13 8.21
CA GLN A 65 -7.98 5.54 6.88
C GLN A 65 -6.65 5.53 6.10
N THR A 66 -5.88 6.61 6.14
CA THR A 66 -4.56 6.68 5.48
C THR A 66 -3.58 5.69 6.10
N ARG A 67 -3.53 5.57 7.44
CA ARG A 67 -2.68 4.59 8.13
C ARG A 67 -3.02 3.16 7.70
N ARG A 68 -4.29 2.82 7.60
CA ARG A 68 -4.75 1.50 7.14
C ARG A 68 -4.29 1.18 5.73
N LYS A 69 -4.37 2.15 4.80
CA LYS A 69 -3.89 1.99 3.42
C LYS A 69 -2.41 1.65 3.32
N LEU A 70 -1.58 2.11 4.27
CA LEU A 70 -0.16 1.75 4.30
C LEU A 70 0.08 0.25 4.47
N SER A 71 -0.91 -0.51 4.94
CA SER A 71 -0.82 -1.98 5.00
C SER A 71 -0.72 -2.63 3.62
N ALA A 72 -1.31 -2.02 2.57
CA ALA A 72 -1.12 -2.49 1.19
C ALA A 72 0.29 -2.18 0.68
N VAL A 73 0.87 -1.05 1.10
CA VAL A 73 2.26 -0.70 0.79
C VAL A 73 3.22 -1.67 1.46
N ASP A 74 3.02 -1.94 2.75
CA ASP A 74 3.79 -2.94 3.50
C ASP A 74 3.73 -4.31 2.82
N ALA A 75 2.54 -4.75 2.40
CA ALA A 75 2.36 -6.01 1.69
C ALA A 75 3.15 -6.04 0.36
N ALA A 76 3.04 -4.99 -0.46
CA ALA A 76 3.75 -4.90 -1.73
C ALA A 76 5.28 -4.92 -1.54
N VAL A 77 5.80 -4.19 -0.54
CA VAL A 77 7.24 -4.16 -0.23
C VAL A 77 7.73 -5.52 0.27
N VAL A 78 6.99 -6.16 1.18
CA VAL A 78 7.32 -7.49 1.69
C VAL A 78 7.32 -8.53 0.57
N THR A 79 6.30 -8.54 -0.28
CA THR A 79 6.22 -9.41 -1.45
C THR A 79 7.40 -9.16 -2.40
N GLY A 80 7.76 -7.89 -2.65
CA GLY A 80 8.93 -7.54 -3.46
C GLY A 80 10.24 -8.11 -2.91
N PHE A 81 10.51 -7.94 -1.61
CA PHE A 81 11.70 -8.52 -0.99
C PHE A 81 11.74 -10.06 -1.03
N GLN A 82 10.58 -10.72 -0.98
CA GLN A 82 10.48 -12.18 -1.08
C GLN A 82 10.67 -12.68 -2.52
N ALA A 83 10.11 -11.95 -3.49
CA ALA A 83 10.25 -12.26 -4.91
C ALA A 83 11.71 -12.18 -5.37
N ASP A 84 12.44 -11.16 -4.89
CA ASP A 84 13.85 -10.96 -5.21
C ASP A 84 14.81 -11.83 -4.37
N LEU A 85 14.28 -12.74 -3.53
CA LEU A 85 15.03 -13.59 -2.60
C LEU A 85 15.93 -12.82 -1.61
N VAL A 86 15.68 -11.52 -1.42
CA VAL A 86 16.40 -10.65 -0.49
C VAL A 86 15.98 -10.94 0.95
N MET A 87 14.70 -11.22 1.17
CA MET A 87 14.15 -11.61 2.47
C MET A 87 13.95 -13.14 2.52
N PRO A 88 14.36 -13.81 3.63
CA PRO A 88 14.07 -15.23 3.81
C PRO A 88 12.56 -15.47 3.89
N CYS A 89 12.10 -16.58 3.31
CA CYS A 89 10.71 -17.02 3.40
C CYS A 89 10.39 -17.70 4.75
N GLY A 90 9.10 -17.85 5.05
CA GLY A 90 8.63 -18.62 6.20
C GLY A 90 8.96 -18.00 7.58
N PRO A 91 9.19 -18.81 8.63
CA PRO A 91 9.30 -18.35 10.01
C PRO A 91 10.43 -17.35 10.30
N ARG A 92 11.42 -17.23 9.39
CA ARG A 92 12.55 -16.31 9.53
C ARG A 92 12.25 -14.90 9.00
N ALA A 93 11.22 -14.75 8.17
CA ALA A 93 10.87 -13.46 7.55
C ALA A 93 10.61 -12.34 8.58
N PRO A 94 9.84 -12.57 9.67
CA PRO A 94 9.58 -11.50 10.64
C PRO A 94 10.85 -11.01 11.33
N ARG A 95 11.77 -11.91 11.71
CA ARG A 95 13.03 -11.53 12.35
C ARG A 95 13.89 -10.68 11.42
N TRP A 96 13.92 -11.00 10.13
CA TRP A 96 14.65 -10.20 9.14
C TRP A 96 14.13 -8.76 9.06
N LEU A 97 12.80 -8.57 9.11
CA LEU A 97 12.20 -7.22 9.13
C LEU A 97 12.53 -6.44 10.40
N VAL A 98 12.53 -7.12 11.56
CA VAL A 98 12.96 -6.52 12.84
C VAL A 98 14.38 -6.01 12.73
N ASP A 99 15.31 -6.87 12.28
CA ASP A 99 16.74 -6.56 12.23
C ASP A 99 17.07 -5.44 11.22
N ARG A 100 16.28 -5.30 10.15
CA ARG A 100 16.54 -4.33 9.06
C ARG A 100 15.83 -2.98 9.22
N PHE A 101 14.62 -2.99 9.77
CA PHE A 101 13.75 -1.80 9.80
C PHE A 101 13.38 -1.36 11.21
N GLY A 102 13.89 -2.03 12.25
CA GLY A 102 13.64 -1.64 13.64
C GLY A 102 12.19 -1.86 14.08
N LEU A 103 11.43 -2.71 13.38
CA LEU A 103 10.06 -3.05 13.75
C LEU A 103 10.04 -3.86 15.05
N THR A 104 8.95 -3.78 15.79
CA THR A 104 8.67 -4.80 16.81
C THR A 104 8.40 -6.16 16.14
N HIS A 105 8.70 -7.24 16.85
CA HIS A 105 8.42 -8.58 16.34
C HIS A 105 6.93 -8.82 16.02
N ARG A 106 6.02 -8.17 16.78
CA ARG A 106 4.58 -8.23 16.52
C ARG A 106 4.25 -7.59 15.17
N GLU A 107 4.73 -6.37 14.92
CA GLU A 107 4.50 -5.66 13.65
C GLU A 107 5.04 -6.46 12.47
N ALA A 108 6.29 -6.93 12.58
CA ALA A 108 6.92 -7.73 11.53
C ALA A 108 6.11 -9.00 11.20
N ARG A 109 5.63 -9.72 12.23
CA ARG A 109 4.79 -10.90 12.03
C ARG A 109 3.47 -10.56 11.35
N THR A 110 2.85 -9.47 11.77
CA THR A 110 1.59 -8.99 11.18
C THR A 110 1.78 -8.64 9.71
N ARG A 111 2.83 -7.89 9.35
CA ARG A 111 3.11 -7.51 7.96
C ARG A 111 3.37 -8.71 7.06
N VAL A 112 4.18 -9.68 7.52
CA VAL A 112 4.42 -10.93 6.76
C VAL A 112 3.12 -11.73 6.58
N GLY A 113 2.31 -11.86 7.62
CA GLY A 113 1.04 -12.60 7.55
C GLY A 113 0.01 -11.93 6.63
N ALA A 114 -0.03 -10.60 6.61
CA ALA A 114 -0.87 -9.82 5.72
C ALA A 114 -0.40 -9.88 4.27
N ALA A 115 0.92 -9.77 4.03
CA ALA A 115 1.51 -9.84 2.69
C ALA A 115 1.16 -11.15 1.97
N ALA A 116 1.23 -12.28 2.68
CA ALA A 116 0.86 -13.59 2.14
C ALA A 116 -0.59 -13.66 1.61
N ARG A 117 -1.51 -12.85 2.16
CA ARG A 117 -2.94 -12.82 1.80
C ARG A 117 -3.28 -11.74 0.77
N LEU A 118 -2.52 -10.64 0.78
CA LEU A 118 -2.72 -9.48 -0.10
C LEU A 118 -1.92 -9.56 -1.40
N SER A 119 -0.94 -10.46 -1.49
CA SER A 119 -0.09 -10.62 -2.67
C SER A 119 -0.94 -10.87 -3.91
N THR A 120 -0.75 -10.02 -4.92
CA THR A 120 -1.35 -10.13 -6.26
C THR A 120 -0.35 -10.66 -7.29
N THR A 121 0.90 -10.86 -6.90
CA THR A 121 1.98 -11.27 -7.80
C THR A 121 2.03 -12.78 -7.88
N ASP A 122 1.83 -13.31 -9.10
CA ASP A 122 2.16 -14.70 -9.42
C ASP A 122 3.64 -14.92 -9.11
N THR A 123 3.88 -15.60 -8.00
CA THR A 123 5.23 -15.71 -7.47
C THR A 123 5.92 -16.89 -8.13
N THR A 124 7.06 -16.65 -8.77
CA THR A 124 7.85 -17.71 -9.41
C THR A 124 8.57 -18.60 -8.40
N ASN A 125 8.63 -18.18 -7.13
CA ASN A 125 9.24 -18.93 -6.05
C ASN A 125 8.21 -19.92 -5.45
N PRO A 126 8.39 -21.25 -5.65
CA PRO A 126 7.43 -22.26 -5.20
C PRO A 126 7.36 -22.40 -3.68
N ALA A 127 8.29 -21.80 -2.92
CA ALA A 127 8.20 -21.74 -1.46
C ALA A 127 7.18 -20.69 -0.97
N LEU A 128 6.71 -19.80 -1.85
CA LEU A 128 5.66 -18.82 -1.61
C LEU A 128 4.33 -19.40 -2.12
N VAL A 129 3.89 -20.52 -1.54
CA VAL A 129 2.50 -20.93 -1.68
C VAL A 129 1.67 -19.91 -0.91
N CYS A 130 1.09 -18.95 -1.61
CA CYS A 130 0.18 -17.99 -1.00
C CYS A 130 -1.09 -18.75 -0.61
N ASP A 131 -1.41 -18.75 0.70
CA ASP A 131 -2.77 -19.04 1.16
C ASP A 131 -3.74 -18.17 0.33
N ALA A 132 -4.82 -18.78 -0.15
CA ALA A 132 -5.72 -18.29 -1.20
C ALA A 132 -5.76 -16.75 -1.30
N HIS A 133 -5.33 -16.19 -2.44
CA HIS A 133 -5.47 -14.77 -2.72
C HIS A 133 -6.93 -14.31 -2.48
N LEU A 134 -7.14 -13.26 -1.67
CA LEU A 134 -8.46 -12.76 -1.30
C LEU A 134 -8.68 -11.31 -1.81
N PRO A 135 -9.16 -11.13 -3.06
CA PRO A 135 -9.33 -9.81 -3.69
C PRO A 135 -10.18 -8.83 -2.86
N ALA A 136 -11.18 -9.33 -2.14
CA ALA A 136 -12.04 -8.51 -1.28
C ALA A 136 -11.27 -7.86 -0.12
N LEU A 137 -10.26 -8.55 0.43
CA LEU A 137 -9.39 -7.97 1.46
C LEU A 137 -8.48 -6.91 0.87
N THR A 138 -7.90 -7.18 -0.30
CA THR A 138 -7.08 -6.20 -1.03
C THR A 138 -7.87 -4.92 -1.28
N ALA A 139 -9.09 -5.02 -1.78
CA ALA A 139 -9.97 -3.86 -1.97
C ALA A 139 -10.27 -3.12 -0.65
N ALA A 140 -10.56 -3.86 0.43
CA ALA A 140 -10.83 -3.27 1.74
C ALA A 140 -9.62 -2.54 2.34
N VAL A 141 -8.40 -3.06 2.16
CA VAL A 141 -7.17 -2.42 2.60
C VAL A 141 -6.87 -1.17 1.75
N HIS A 142 -7.02 -1.24 0.42
CA HIS A 142 -6.86 -0.07 -0.46
C HIS A 142 -7.88 1.04 -0.17
N ALA A 143 -9.08 0.68 0.28
CA ALA A 143 -10.09 1.64 0.73
C ALA A 143 -9.77 2.24 2.13
N GLY A 144 -8.81 1.68 2.87
CA GLY A 144 -8.51 2.08 4.25
C GLY A 144 -9.55 1.60 5.26
N VAL A 145 -10.30 0.55 4.94
CA VAL A 145 -11.28 -0.07 5.84
C VAL A 145 -10.59 -1.02 6.81
N LEU A 146 -9.65 -1.83 6.31
CA LEU A 146 -8.86 -2.79 7.08
C LEU A 146 -7.37 -2.41 7.07
N ASP A 147 -6.66 -2.68 8.16
CA ASP A 147 -5.20 -2.71 8.25
C ASP A 147 -4.66 -4.15 8.20
N ALA A 148 -3.34 -4.30 8.36
CA ALA A 148 -2.65 -5.58 8.29
C ALA A 148 -3.07 -6.57 9.40
N GLU A 149 -3.49 -6.10 10.57
CA GLU A 149 -3.82 -6.97 11.71
C GLU A 149 -5.04 -7.89 11.47
N PRO A 150 -6.24 -7.41 11.11
CA PRO A 150 -7.38 -8.26 10.78
C PRO A 150 -7.10 -9.14 9.56
N VAL A 151 -6.35 -8.64 8.58
CA VAL A 151 -5.95 -9.42 7.41
C VAL A 151 -5.09 -10.62 7.83
N ALA A 152 -4.07 -10.40 8.67
CA ALA A 152 -3.16 -11.45 9.13
C ALA A 152 -3.83 -12.51 10.03
N ARG A 153 -5.04 -12.27 10.54
CA ARG A 153 -5.76 -13.17 11.45
C ARG A 153 -6.84 -14.01 10.77
N LEU A 154 -7.20 -13.74 9.52
CA LEU A 154 -8.15 -14.58 8.78
C LEU A 154 -7.57 -16.01 8.71
N ASP A 155 -8.33 -16.98 9.23
CA ASP A 155 -8.00 -18.41 9.41
C ASP A 155 -7.31 -18.83 10.74
N ARG A 156 -7.44 -18.04 11.80
CA ARG A 156 -7.15 -18.47 13.18
C ARG A 156 -8.41 -18.84 13.98
#